data_AF-A0A835X6Q0-F1
#
_entry.id   AF-A0A835X6Q0-F1
#
_cell.length_a   1.000
_cell.length_b   1.000
_cell.length_c   1.000
_cell.angle_alpha   90.00
_cell.angle_beta   90.00
_cell.angle_gamma   90.00
#
_symmetry.space_group_name_H-M   'P 1'
#
loop_
_entity.id
_entity.type
_entity.pdbx_description
1 polymer ?
#
loop_
_entity_poly.entity_id
_entity_poly.type
_entity_poly.pdbx_seq_one_letter_code
_entity_poly.pdbx_strand_id
1 'polypeptide(L)'
;MSGFDFIEALKEVQEMIPKTGYNICTLDDFSRPGEKLTLEDHVETEEQAKKLKEQLEKDGLKVYIYGAEGLEEGIENLYDPPASQAFSDVG
;
A
#
# COMPACT_ATOMS: atom_id res chain seq x y z
N MET A 1 18.47 -2.00 -2.04
CA MET A 1 17.39 -2.43 -2.96
C MET A 1 17.97 -2.45 -4.36
N SER A 2 17.88 -3.58 -5.06
CA SER A 2 18.26 -3.62 -6.48
C SER A 2 17.16 -2.96 -7.32
N GLY A 3 17.48 -2.49 -8.53
CA GLY A 3 16.45 -1.93 -9.43
C GLY A 3 15.34 -2.93 -9.80
N PHE A 4 15.62 -4.24 -9.68
CA PHE A 4 14.65 -5.30 -9.90
C PHE A 4 13.61 -5.38 -8.77
N ASP A 5 14.05 -5.28 -7.51
CA ASP A 5 13.15 -5.31 -6.34
C ASP A 5 12.14 -4.15 -6.35
N PHE A 6 12.56 -3.00 -6.86
CA PHE A 6 11.68 -1.83 -6.99
C PHE A 6 10.59 -2.03 -8.04
N ILE A 7 10.93 -2.63 -9.18
CA ILE A 7 9.96 -2.90 -10.26
C ILE A 7 8.88 -3.89 -9.79
N GLU A 8 9.26 -4.94 -9.07
CA GLU A 8 8.30 -5.92 -8.56
C GLU A 8 7.39 -5.32 -7.48
N ALA A 9 7.93 -4.49 -6.57
CA ALA A 9 7.12 -3.77 -5.58
C ALA A 9 6.13 -2.79 -6.24
N LEU A 10 6.52 -2.11 -7.33
CA LEU A 10 5.60 -1.22 -8.05
C LEU A 10 4.45 -1.99 -8.72
N LYS A 11 4.75 -3.13 -9.37
CA LYS A 11 3.72 -3.96 -10.01
C LYS A 11 2.72 -4.49 -8.99
N GLU A 12 3.24 -4.97 -7.87
CA GLU A 12 2.44 -5.49 -6.77
C GLU A 12 1.41 -4.46 -6.28
N VAL A 13 1.84 -3.21 -6.07
CA VAL A 13 0.92 -2.15 -5.68
C VAL A 13 -0.12 -1.85 -6.77
N GLN A 14 0.28 -1.83 -8.05
CA GLN A 14 -0.66 -1.62 -9.15
C GLN A 14 -1.74 -2.70 -9.21
N GLU A 15 -1.42 -3.95 -8.87
CA GLU A 15 -2.39 -5.05 -8.81
C GLU A 15 -3.37 -4.90 -7.62
N MET A 16 -2.99 -4.17 -6.57
CA MET A 16 -3.84 -3.93 -5.41
C MET A 16 -4.78 -2.73 -5.57
N ILE A 17 -4.65 -1.93 -6.63
CA ILE A 17 -5.56 -0.81 -6.91
C ILE A 17 -6.88 -1.36 -7.48
N PRO A 18 -8.02 -1.22 -6.78
CA PRO A 18 -9.29 -1.72 -7.28
C PRO A 18 -9.86 -0.80 -8.38
N LYS A 19 -10.81 -1.30 -9.16
CA LYS A 19 -11.51 -0.50 -10.18
C LYS A 19 -12.61 0.39 -9.60
N THR A 20 -13.16 0.01 -8.45
CA THR A 20 -14.21 0.71 -7.69
C THR A 20 -13.93 0.50 -6.21
N GLY A 21 -14.39 1.37 -5.32
CA GLY A 21 -14.23 1.17 -3.87
C GLY A 21 -12.77 1.20 -3.40
N TYR A 22 -12.48 0.40 -2.37
CA TYR A 22 -11.22 0.39 -1.63
C TYR A 22 -10.78 -1.04 -1.31
N ASN A 23 -9.53 -1.36 -1.61
CA ASN A 23 -8.86 -2.58 -1.18
C ASN A 23 -8.10 -2.31 0.13
N ILE A 24 -8.26 -3.18 1.10
CA ILE A 24 -7.50 -3.18 2.35
C ILE A 24 -6.44 -4.26 2.24
N CYS A 25 -5.18 -3.87 2.32
CA CYS A 25 -4.05 -4.77 2.18
C CYS A 25 -3.15 -4.73 3.42
N THR A 26 -2.66 -5.88 3.85
CA THR A 26 -1.63 -5.98 4.89
C THR A 26 -0.25 -6.08 4.26
N LEU A 27 0.75 -5.52 4.93
CA LEU A 27 2.15 -5.56 4.52
C LEU A 27 2.94 -6.54 5.40
N ASP A 28 3.52 -7.53 4.76
CA ASP A 28 4.52 -8.42 5.33
C ASP A 28 5.94 -7.96 4.94
N ASP A 29 6.62 -7.33 5.90
CA ASP A 29 7.99 -6.87 5.74
C ASP A 29 8.99 -8.01 5.52
N PHE A 30 8.66 -9.24 5.92
CA PHE A 30 9.52 -10.41 5.83
C PHE A 30 9.40 -11.17 4.50
N SER A 31 8.34 -10.89 3.73
CA SER A 31 8.12 -11.48 2.40
C SER A 31 8.99 -10.85 1.31
N ARG A 32 9.07 -11.49 0.14
CA ARG A 32 9.87 -10.99 -0.99
C ARG A 32 9.18 -9.80 -1.66
N PRO A 33 9.92 -8.85 -2.24
CA PRO A 33 9.32 -7.83 -3.10
C PRO A 33 8.47 -8.48 -4.20
N GLY A 34 7.22 -8.04 -4.37
CA GLY A 34 6.24 -8.71 -5.24
C GLY A 34 5.29 -9.68 -4.51
N GLU A 35 5.53 -9.96 -3.22
CA GLU A 35 4.73 -10.85 -2.37
C GLU A 35 4.50 -10.27 -0.95
N LYS A 36 4.74 -8.97 -0.75
CA LYS A 36 4.62 -8.29 0.54
C LYS A 36 3.19 -7.89 0.88
N LEU A 37 2.35 -7.65 -0.10
CA LEU A 37 0.98 -7.17 0.06
C LEU A 37 0.01 -8.33 -0.03
N THR A 38 -0.84 -8.47 0.99
CA THR A 38 -1.94 -9.42 0.99
C THR A 38 -3.25 -8.65 1.03
N LEU A 39 -4.15 -8.90 0.08
CA LEU A 39 -5.51 -8.35 0.11
C LEU A 39 -6.31 -9.03 1.22
N GLU A 40 -6.71 -8.28 2.23
CA GLU A 40 -7.55 -8.77 3.33
C GLU A 40 -9.03 -8.66 2.98
N ASP A 41 -9.45 -7.50 2.48
CA ASP A 41 -10.85 -7.23 2.16
C ASP A 41 -11.03 -6.12 1.12
N HIS A 42 -12.24 -6.06 0.56
CA HIS A 42 -12.69 -5.04 -0.37
C HIS A 42 -13.97 -4.37 0.13
N VAL A 43 -13.99 -3.04 0.17
CA VAL A 43 -15.15 -2.26 0.64
C VAL A 43 -15.48 -1.10 -0.26
N GLU A 44 -16.74 -0.69 -0.26
CA GLU A 44 -17.24 0.37 -1.14
C GLU A 44 -17.04 1.78 -0.56
N THR A 45 -16.79 1.90 0.76
CA THR A 45 -16.71 3.20 1.45
C THR A 45 -15.43 3.37 2.26
N GLU A 46 -14.93 4.61 2.28
CA GLU A 46 -13.72 4.97 3.04
C GLU A 46 -13.88 4.73 4.55
N GLU A 47 -15.08 4.97 5.11
CA GLU A 47 -15.35 4.72 6.53
C GLU A 47 -15.22 3.24 6.90
N GLN A 48 -15.66 2.33 6.02
CA GLN A 48 -15.49 0.90 6.22
C GLN A 48 -14.00 0.52 6.15
N ALA A 49 -13.27 1.08 5.18
CA ALA A 49 -11.85 0.81 5.02
C ALA A 49 -11.05 1.27 6.24
N LYS A 50 -11.35 2.47 6.77
CA LYS A 50 -10.74 3.01 7.99
C LYS A 50 -11.03 2.14 9.22
N LYS A 51 -12.28 1.67 9.39
CA LYS A 51 -12.63 0.76 10.50
C LYS A 51 -11.88 -0.56 10.44
N LEU A 52 -11.76 -1.16 9.24
CA LEU A 52 -11.00 -2.39 9.02
C LEU A 52 -9.50 -2.17 9.29
N LYS A 53 -8.95 -1.06 8.82
CA LYS A 53 -7.57 -0.67 9.11
C LYS A 53 -7.31 -0.59 10.61
N GLU A 54 -8.15 0.11 11.37
CA GLU A 54 -8.00 0.22 12.83
C GLU A 54 -8.11 -1.13 13.54
N GLN A 55 -8.89 -2.09 13.00
CA GLN A 55 -9.00 -3.43 13.57
C GLN A 55 -7.72 -4.24 13.32
N LEU A 56 -7.25 -4.27 12.08
CA LEU A 56 -6.06 -5.03 11.69
C LEU A 56 -4.77 -4.44 12.30
N GLU A 57 -4.68 -3.11 12.44
CA GLU A 57 -3.54 -2.47 13.12
C GLU A 57 -3.51 -2.78 14.63
N LYS A 58 -4.67 -3.01 15.27
CA LYS A 58 -4.71 -3.48 16.68
C LYS A 58 -4.14 -4.88 16.84
N ASP A 59 -4.23 -5.71 15.80
CA ASP A 59 -3.63 -7.04 15.76
C ASP A 59 -2.12 -6.99 15.44
N GLY A 60 -1.56 -5.79 15.30
CA GLY A 60 -0.13 -5.54 15.05
C GLY A 60 0.26 -5.63 13.57
N LEU A 61 -0.71 -5.67 12.67
CA LEU A 61 -0.48 -5.72 11.22
C LEU A 61 -0.25 -4.30 10.68
N LYS A 62 0.61 -4.17 9.67
CA LYS A 62 0.75 -2.93 8.90
C LYS A 62 -0.25 -2.93 7.77
N VAL A 63 -1.10 -1.92 7.68
CA VAL A 63 -2.26 -1.93 6.78
C VAL A 63 -2.25 -0.71 5.85
N TYR A 64 -2.48 -0.97 4.58
CA TYR A 64 -2.60 0.01 3.50
C TYR A 64 -3.99 -0.06 2.89
N ILE A 65 -4.54 1.09 2.50
CA ILE A 65 -5.82 1.19 1.81
C ILE A 65 -5.54 1.74 0.42
N TYR A 66 -5.94 1.00 -0.61
CA TYR A 66 -5.84 1.39 -2.01
C TYR A 66 -7.24 1.73 -2.53
N GLY A 67 -7.49 3.00 -2.83
CA GLY A 67 -8.73 3.45 -3.46
C GLY A 67 -8.65 3.29 -4.99
N ALA A 68 -9.82 3.17 -5.63
CA ALA A 68 -9.90 3.22 -7.08
C ALA A 68 -9.42 4.58 -7.65
N GLU A 69 -8.86 4.55 -8.86
CA GLU A 69 -8.40 5.76 -9.56
C GLU A 69 -9.53 6.79 -9.63
N GLY A 70 -9.28 7.99 -9.08
CA GLY A 70 -10.26 9.08 -9.02
C GLY A 70 -11.00 9.26 -7.69
N LEU A 71 -10.75 8.40 -6.69
CA LEU A 71 -11.22 8.59 -5.30
C LEU A 71 -10.21 9.36 -4.42
N GLU A 72 -9.28 10.10 -5.03
CA GLU A 72 -8.09 10.72 -4.42
C GLU A 72 -8.36 11.94 -3.50
N GLU A 73 -9.62 12.26 -3.17
CA GLU A 73 -9.88 13.29 -2.15
C GLU A 73 -9.73 12.69 -0.74
N GLY A 74 -8.53 12.83 -0.17
CA GLY A 74 -8.32 12.68 1.28
C GLY A 74 -7.74 11.35 1.76
N ILE A 75 -7.44 10.40 0.85
CA ILE A 75 -6.52 9.31 1.20
C ILE A 75 -5.12 9.89 1.07
N GLU A 76 -4.37 9.95 2.17
CA GLU A 76 -2.93 10.15 2.13
C GLU A 76 -2.36 9.06 1.21
N ASN A 77 -2.11 9.42 -0.04
CA ASN A 77 -1.36 8.62 -0.99
C ASN A 77 0.03 8.43 -0.35
N LEU A 78 0.18 7.34 0.40
CA LEU A 78 1.42 6.88 1.04
C LEU A 78 2.44 6.38 0.01
N TYR A 79 2.39 6.88 -1.23
CA TYR A 79 3.53 6.90 -2.13
C TYR A 79 4.43 8.09 -1.78
N ASP A 80 4.97 8.10 -0.55
CA ASP A 80 6.35 8.55 -0.40
C ASP A 80 7.19 7.27 -0.43
N PRO A 81 7.58 6.77 -1.62
CA PRO A 81 8.59 5.73 -1.65
C PRO A 81 9.78 6.26 -0.84
N PRO A 82 10.45 5.45 0.01
CA PRO A 82 11.67 5.86 0.69
C PRO A 82 12.84 6.00 -0.30
N ALA A 83 12.68 6.88 -1.29
CA ALA A 83 13.58 7.15 -2.40
C ALA A 83 13.88 8.66 -2.53
N SER A 84 13.40 9.48 -1.60
CA SER A 84 13.69 10.92 -1.49
C SER A 84 14.80 11.25 -0.49
N GLN A 85 15.40 10.24 0.17
CA GLN A 85 16.49 10.43 1.15
C GLN A 85 17.81 9.72 0.84
N ALA A 86 17.99 9.20 -0.38
CA ALA A 86 19.21 8.48 -0.78
C ALA A 86 20.08 9.18 -1.84
N PHE A 87 19.74 10.40 -2.28
CA PHE A 87 20.56 11.13 -3.26
C PHE A 87 20.71 12.61 -2.88
N SER A 88 21.48 12.89 -1.83
CA SER A 88 22.13 14.21 -1.67
C SER A 88 23.56 14.12 -1.13
N ASP A 89 24.16 12.92 -1.08
CA ASP A 89 25.55 12.74 -0.63
C ASP A 89 26.37 11.86 -1.60
N VAL A 90 26.33 12.21 -2.88
CA VAL A 90 27.45 11.87 -3.78
C VAL A 90 28.03 13.20 -4.23
N GLY A 91 29.10 13.60 -3.52
CA GLY A 91 29.96 14.71 -3.89
C GLY A 91 30.88 14.41 -5.07
#